data_AF-M4BPE6-F1
#
_entry.id   AF-M4BPE6-F1
#
_cell.length_a   1.000
_cell.length_b   1.000
_cell.length_c   1.000
_cell.angle_alpha   90.00
_cell.angle_beta   90.00
_cell.angle_gamma   90.00
#
_symmetry.space_group_name_H-M   'P 1'
#
loop_
_entity.id
_entity.type
_entity.pdbx_description
1 polymer ?
#
loop_
_entity_poly.entity_id
_entity_poly.type
_entity_poly.pdbx_seq_one_letter_code
_entity_poly.pdbx_strand_id
1 'polypeptide(L)' 'MREYGVGKRVTRGIWSNYEEPSYWEVVRIRPSLDLKHGKVYGRFTFRGKTDPKIKRVNGALKRDWSIVEAE' A
#
# COMPACT_ATOMS: atom_id res chain seq x y z
N MET A 1 -11.72 -8.59 15.04
CA MET A 1 -11.37 -7.35 14.33
C MET A 1 -10.90 -7.75 12.93
N ARG A 2 -11.57 -7.32 11.84
CA ARG A 2 -11.02 -7.53 10.49
C ARG A 2 -10.03 -6.40 10.24
N GLU A 3 -8.74 -6.69 10.21
CA GLU A 3 -7.69 -5.67 10.01
C GLU A 3 -7.42 -5.39 8.52
N TYR A 4 -8.23 -5.92 7.61
CA TYR A 4 -8.24 -5.64 6.17
C TYR A 4 -6.87 -5.68 5.45
N GLY A 5 -5.85 -6.35 6.02
CA GLY A 5 -4.48 -6.39 5.47
C GLY A 5 -3.53 -5.31 6.01
N VAL A 6 -3.83 -4.70 7.17
CA VAL A 6 -2.84 -3.92 7.95
C VAL A 6 -1.60 -4.77 8.22
N GLY A 7 -0.42 -4.17 8.12
CA GLY A 7 0.88 -4.83 8.21
C GLY A 7 1.40 -5.42 6.89
N LYS A 8 0.53 -5.58 5.88
CA LYS A 8 0.98 -6.06 4.56
C LYS A 8 1.64 -4.94 3.77
N ARG A 9 2.59 -5.34 2.92
CA ARG A 9 3.20 -4.46 1.92
C ARG A 9 2.53 -4.68 0.57
N VAL A 10 2.26 -3.60 -0.14
CA VAL A 10 1.66 -3.63 -1.48
C VAL A 10 2.47 -2.79 -2.45
N THR A 11 2.62 -3.26 -3.68
CA THR A 11 3.36 -2.59 -4.75
C THR A 11 2.47 -2.38 -5.97
N ARG A 12 2.92 -1.52 -6.89
CA ARG A 12 2.28 -1.31 -8.19
C ARG A 12 3.15 -1.85 -9.32
N GLY A 13 2.53 -2.44 -10.33
CA GLY A 13 3.24 -2.93 -11.52
C GLY A 13 4.03 -1.83 -12.23
N ILE A 14 3.58 -0.57 -12.18
CA ILE A 14 4.35 0.57 -12.74
C ILE A 14 5.72 0.81 -12.08
N TRP A 15 6.00 0.19 -10.93
CA TRP A 15 7.29 0.29 -10.25
C TRP A 15 8.24 -0.87 -10.54
N SER A 16 7.84 -1.86 -11.35
CA SER A 16 8.66 -3.04 -11.66
C SER A 16 9.94 -2.71 -12.42
N ASN A 17 10.03 -1.54 -13.05
CA ASN A 17 11.21 -1.10 -13.80
C ASN A 17 12.33 -0.53 -12.91
N TYR A 18 12.11 -0.39 -11.60
CA TYR A 18 13.14 0.04 -10.66
C TYR A 18 13.80 -1.17 -10.02
N GLU A 19 15.12 -1.15 -9.93
CA GLU A 19 15.89 -2.19 -9.21
C GLU A 19 15.64 -2.10 -7.70
N GLU A 20 15.55 -0.87 -7.19
CA GLU A 20 15.29 -0.63 -5.77
C GLU A 20 13.80 -0.79 -5.43
N PRO A 21 13.46 -1.36 -4.26
CA PRO A 21 12.09 -1.69 -3.92
C PRO A 21 11.21 -0.45 -3.77
N SER A 22 9.99 -0.54 -4.28
CA SER A 22 8.95 0.46 -4.12
C SER A 22 7.66 -0.20 -3.65
N TYR A 23 7.13 0.23 -2.50
CA TYR A 23 5.93 -0.36 -1.90
C TYR A 23 5.28 0.60 -0.89
N TRP A 24 4.05 0.28 -0.51
CA TRP A 24 3.37 0.83 0.64
C TRP A 24 3.26 -0.21 1.74
N GLU A 25 3.62 0.14 2.96
CA GLU A 25 3.27 -0.64 4.16
C GLU A 25 1.92 -0.15 4.69
N VAL A 26 0.91 -1.02 4.70
CA VAL A 26 -0.45 -0.65 5.12
C VAL A 26 -0.51 -0.52 6.63
N VAL A 27 -0.90 0.67 7.11
CA VAL A 27 -0.99 0.96 8.56
C VAL A 27 -2.45 1.13 9.01
N ARG A 28 -3.33 1.63 8.12
CA ARG A 28 -4.75 1.77 8.45
C ARG A 28 -5.62 1.69 7.21
N ILE A 29 -6.73 0.97 7.32
CA ILE A 29 -7.77 0.95 6.30
C ILE A 29 -9.07 1.49 6.92
N ARG A 30 -9.70 2.42 6.21
CA ARG A 30 -11.06 2.89 6.49
C ARG A 30 -11.96 2.40 5.36
N PRO A 31 -12.64 1.26 5.51
CA PRO A 31 -13.53 0.75 4.48
C PRO A 31 -14.73 1.70 4.30
N SER A 32 -15.30 1.72 3.10
CA SER A 32 -16.62 2.29 2.85
C SER A 32 -17.70 1.41 3.46
N LEU A 33 -18.93 1.93 3.55
CA LEU A 33 -20.07 1.19 4.12
C LEU A 33 -20.40 -0.09 3.32
N ASP A 34 -20.19 -0.08 2.01
CA ASP A 34 -20.39 -1.25 1.13
C ASP A 34 -19.24 -2.27 1.16
N LEU A 35 -18.14 -1.98 1.88
CA LEU A 35 -16.95 -2.82 2.03
C LEU A 35 -16.20 -3.17 0.73
N LYS A 36 -16.56 -2.60 -0.43
CA LYS A 36 -15.86 -2.87 -1.71
C LYS A 36 -14.69 -1.92 -1.94
N HIS A 37 -14.64 -0.81 -1.22
CA HIS A 37 -13.61 0.21 -1.37
C HIS A 37 -13.30 0.89 -0.03
N GLY A 38 -12.39 1.87 -0.05
CA GLY A 38 -12.03 2.56 1.18
C GLY A 38 -10.86 3.52 1.02
N LYS A 39 -10.48 4.14 2.13
CA LYS A 39 -9.27 4.95 2.24
C LYS A 39 -8.19 4.13 2.92
N VAL A 40 -7.05 3.98 2.26
CA VAL A 40 -5.88 3.28 2.78
C VAL A 40 -4.83 4.31 3.17
N TYR A 41 -4.16 4.07 4.29
CA TYR A 41 -3.06 4.87 4.82
C TYR A 41 -1.87 3.96 5.11
N GLY A 42 -0.66 4.43 4.81
CA GLY A 42 0.55 3.64 4.96
C GLY A 42 1.83 4.46 4.94
N ARG A 43 2.96 3.78 5.18
CA ARG A 43 4.31 4.30 4.91
C ARG A 43 4.65 4.02 3.47
N PHE A 44 5.23 4.99 2.78
CA PHE A 44 5.64 4.83 1.39
C PHE A 44 7.14 4.67 1.31
N THR A 45 7.58 3.60 0.66
CA THR A 45 8.97 3.39 0.26
C THR A 45 9.03 3.52 -1.25
N PHE A 46 9.85 4.44 -1.74
CA PHE A 46 10.09 4.60 -3.17
C PHE A 46 11.57 4.47 -3.45
N ARG A 47 11.93 3.52 -4.29
CA ARG A 47 13.31 3.20 -4.65
C ARG A 47 14.23 3.10 -3.43
N GLY A 48 13.83 2.28 -2.47
CA GLY A 48 14.54 2.05 -1.21
C GLY A 48 14.45 3.18 -0.17
N LYS A 49 13.89 4.34 -0.49
CA LYS A 49 13.75 5.47 0.45
C LYS A 49 12.38 5.50 1.08
N THR A 50 12.34 5.32 2.40
CA THR A 50 11.09 5.34 3.18
C THR A 50 10.75 6.75 3.63
N ASP A 51 9.53 7.20 3.36
CA ASP A 51 9.01 8.45 3.91
C ASP A 51 8.65 8.27 5.40
N PRO A 52 9.10 9.19 6.29
CA PRO A 52 8.85 9.05 7.72
C PRO A 52 7.38 9.26 8.11
N LYS A 53 6.55 9.83 7.22
CA LYS A 53 5.15 10.16 7.52
C LYS A 53 4.21 9.10 6.97
N ILE A 54 3.18 8.80 7.74
CA ILE A 54 2.02 8.05 7.26
C ILE A 54 1.22 8.95 6.32
N LYS A 55 0.98 8.46 5.11
CA LYS A 55 0.22 9.18 4.08
C LYS A 55 -0.95 8.35 3.59
N ARG A 56 -1.92 9.03 3.00
CA ARG A 56 -3.00 8.36 2.26
C ARG A 56 -2.41 7.76 0.99
N VAL A 57 -2.73 6.51 0.70
CA VAL A 57 -2.35 5.86 -0.56
C VAL A 57 -3.14 6.50 -1.70
N ASN A 58 -2.41 7.05 -2.66
CA ASN A 58 -3.01 7.62 -3.87
C ASN A 58 -3.34 6.50 -4.86
N GLY A 59 -4.50 6.60 -5.51
CA GLY A 59 -4.89 5.62 -6.52
C GLY A 59 -5.16 4.21 -5.97
N ALA A 60 -5.63 4.08 -4.73
CA ALA A 60 -5.93 2.78 -4.11
C ALA A 60 -6.94 1.92 -4.88
N LEU A 61 -7.72 2.51 -5.80
CA LEU A 61 -8.70 1.81 -6.65
C LEU A 61 -8.14 1.35 -8.01
N LYS A 62 -6.86 1.60 -8.30
CA LYS A 62 -6.23 1.05 -9.50
C LYS A 62 -6.20 -0.48 -9.41
N ARG A 63 -6.24 -1.17 -10.55
CA ARG A 63 -6.26 -2.65 -10.59
C ARG A 63 -4.87 -3.30 -10.54
N ASP A 64 -3.84 -2.47 -10.58
CA ASP A 64 -2.42 -2.84 -10.75
C ASP A 64 -1.70 -3.01 -9.39
N TRP A 65 -2.41 -3.44 -8.35
CA TRP A 65 -1.82 -3.65 -7.02
C TRP A 65 -1.51 -5.12 -6.79
N SER A 66 -0.32 -5.38 -6.23
CA SER A 66 0.11 -6.71 -5.80
C SER A 66 0.59 -6.67 -4.36
N ILE A 67 0.36 -7.74 -3.61
CA ILE A 67 0.95 -7.91 -2.27
C ILE A 67 2.40 -8.36 -2.46
N VAL A 68 3.32 -7.76 -1.71
CA VAL A 68 4.70 -8.25 -1.59
C VAL A 68 4.84 -8.84 -0.19
N GLU A 69 5.29 -10.09 -0.12
CA GLU A 69 5.59 -10.71 1.16
C GLU A 69 6.85 -10.04 1.72
N ALA A 70 6.81 -9.64 2.99
CA ALA A 70 8.03 -9.32 3.69
C ALA A 70 8.62 -10.67 4.11
N GLU A 71 9.78 -11.02 3.55
CA GLU A 71 10.62 -12.10 4.09
C GLU A 71 10.94 -11.87 5.57
#